data_AF-A0A8T5JCP0-F1
#
_entry.id   AF-A0A8T5JCP0-F1
#
_cell.length_a   1.000
_cell.length_b   1.000
_cell.length_c   1.000
_cell.angle_alpha   90.00
_cell.angle_beta   90.00
_cell.angle_gamma   90.00
#
_symmetry.space_group_name_H-M   'P 1'
#
loop_
_entity.id
_entity.type
_entity.pdbx_description
1 polymer ?
#
loop_
_entity_poly.entity_id
_entity_poly.type
_entity_poly.pdbx_seq_one_letter_code
_entity_poly.pdbx_strand_id
1 'polypeptide(L)'
;MTKKQEILHELKHHFPFTFITGIIAGIIITFLFIAGVSFSSPKITSTFELFHIGHIFVSAIATSALYYKYKKSKTTAIILGFLGAIIVGSVSDVLFPFLIGKLFFLKISFHLPLIEEPIKIALIALAGTFIGIFSQKFHATFKLSHNLHVFLSVIASLFYVLAFTPTLTFASILLLIIIVFIVVYIPCSISDIIFPLLFLKKDSGCCVHSH
;
A
#
# COMPACT_ATOMS: atom_id res chain seq x y z
N MET A 1 -25.33 7.85 -6.49
CA MET A 1 -24.28 8.89 -6.29
C MET A 1 -23.60 9.17 -7.60
N THR A 2 -23.03 10.36 -7.78
CA THR A 2 -22.10 10.63 -8.90
C THR A 2 -20.76 9.93 -8.63
N LYS A 3 -19.99 9.60 -9.68
CA LYS A 3 -18.67 8.94 -9.55
C LYS A 3 -17.72 9.70 -8.60
N LYS A 4 -17.83 11.04 -8.54
CA LYS A 4 -17.08 11.89 -7.60
C LYS A 4 -17.52 11.69 -6.15
N GLN A 5 -18.82 11.53 -5.90
CA GLN A 5 -19.35 11.29 -4.56
C GLN A 5 -18.93 9.92 -4.03
N GLU A 6 -18.88 8.90 -4.89
CA GLU A 6 -18.39 7.55 -4.52
C GLU A 6 -16.92 7.58 -4.13
N ILE A 7 -16.08 8.23 -4.94
CA ILE A 7 -14.66 8.41 -4.62
C ILE A 7 -14.48 9.13 -3.28
N LEU A 8 -15.24 10.21 -3.05
CA LEU A 8 -15.13 10.99 -1.82
C LEU A 8 -15.63 10.23 -0.59
N HIS A 9 -16.67 9.42 -0.72
CA HIS A 9 -17.20 8.57 0.35
C HIS A 9 -16.17 7.54 0.80
N GLU A 10 -15.59 6.80 -0.15
CA GLU A 10 -14.58 5.78 0.13
C GLU A 10 -13.30 6.39 0.71
N LEU A 11 -12.83 7.52 0.18
CA LEU A 11 -11.68 8.24 0.76
C LEU A 11 -11.95 8.58 2.24
N LYS A 12 -13.12 9.18 2.56
CA LYS A 12 -13.47 9.53 3.94
C LYS A 12 -13.56 8.31 4.86
N HIS A 13 -14.01 7.17 4.34
CA HIS A 13 -14.07 5.94 5.11
C HIS A 13 -12.66 5.38 5.42
N HIS A 14 -11.72 5.48 4.48
CA HIS A 14 -10.35 4.97 4.69
C HIS A 14 -9.45 5.90 5.49
N PHE A 15 -9.76 7.21 5.49
CA PHE A 15 -9.02 8.24 6.21
C PHE A 15 -8.70 7.89 7.68
N PRO A 16 -9.67 7.53 8.55
CA PRO A 16 -9.39 7.34 9.98
C PRO A 16 -8.41 6.21 10.25
N PHE A 17 -8.51 5.07 9.54
CA PHE A 17 -7.63 3.93 9.77
C PHE A 17 -6.19 4.23 9.36
N THR A 18 -6.01 4.81 8.17
CA THR A 18 -4.67 5.21 7.70
C THR A 18 -4.06 6.27 8.60
N PHE A 19 -4.88 7.20 9.09
CA PHE A 19 -4.42 8.30 9.96
C PHE A 19 -3.96 7.79 11.31
N ILE A 20 -4.77 6.95 11.96
CA ILE A 20 -4.41 6.34 13.25
C ILE A 20 -3.15 5.49 13.11
N THR A 21 -3.06 4.67 12.06
CA THR A 21 -1.88 3.85 11.80
C THR A 21 -0.62 4.69 11.60
N GLY A 22 -0.74 5.78 10.82
CA GLY A 22 0.34 6.74 10.62
C GLY A 22 0.81 7.40 11.91
N ILE A 23 -0.12 7.83 12.78
CA ILE A 23 0.22 8.41 14.09
C ILE A 23 0.95 7.40 14.97
N ILE A 24 0.43 6.18 15.10
CA ILE A 24 1.05 5.14 15.94
C ILE A 24 2.47 4.84 15.44
N ALA A 25 2.63 4.65 14.13
CA ALA A 25 3.93 4.38 13.53
C ALA A 25 4.90 5.57 13.73
N GLY A 26 4.40 6.80 13.62
CA GLY A 26 5.15 8.03 13.87
C GLY A 26 5.61 8.19 15.32
N ILE A 27 4.76 7.89 16.29
CA ILE A 27 5.12 7.89 17.71
C ILE A 27 6.24 6.88 17.99
N ILE A 28 6.10 5.66 17.45
CA ILE A 28 7.10 4.60 17.63
C ILE A 28 8.46 5.05 17.08
N ILE A 29 8.50 5.66 15.90
CA ILE A 29 9.77 6.13 15.31
C ILE A 29 10.35 7.30 16.05
N THR A 30 9.52 8.23 16.49
CA THR A 30 9.98 9.37 17.30
C THR A 30 10.64 8.85 18.57
N PHE A 31 10.04 7.85 19.22
CA PHE A 31 10.63 7.19 20.38
C PHE A 31 11.95 6.49 20.04
N LEU A 32 12.02 5.72 18.95
CA LEU A 32 13.25 5.04 18.52
C LEU A 32 14.38 6.03 18.18
N PHE A 33 14.04 7.17 17.57
CA PHE A 33 15.00 8.24 17.28
C PHE A 33 15.56 8.87 18.57
N ILE A 34 14.68 9.19 19.52
CA ILE A 34 15.10 9.74 20.83
C ILE A 34 15.94 8.71 21.60
N ALA A 35 15.65 7.42 21.46
CA ALA A 35 16.43 6.32 22.05
C ALA A 35 17.79 6.07 21.36
N GLY A 36 18.15 6.85 20.33
CA GLY A 36 19.45 6.77 19.66
C GLY A 36 19.60 5.59 18.69
N VAL A 37 18.48 5.01 18.21
CA VAL A 37 18.52 3.92 17.24
C VAL A 37 19.06 4.44 15.90
N SER A 38 20.08 3.77 15.36
CA SER A 38 20.60 4.07 14.02
C SER A 38 19.67 3.50 12.94
N PHE A 39 19.11 4.39 12.13
CA PHE A 39 18.17 4.02 11.06
C PHE A 39 18.87 3.54 9.78
N SER A 40 20.12 3.95 9.55
CA SER A 40 20.93 3.48 8.42
C SER A 40 21.61 2.17 8.73
N SER A 41 20.82 1.11 8.93
CA SER A 41 21.33 -0.24 9.15
C SER A 41 20.71 -1.25 8.18
N PRO A 42 21.42 -2.35 7.88
CA PRO A 42 20.87 -3.44 7.07
C PRO A 42 19.53 -3.95 7.61
N LYS A 43 19.34 -3.92 8.94
CA LYS A 43 18.11 -4.34 9.60
C LYS A 43 16.90 -3.50 9.19
N ILE A 44 17.04 -2.18 9.07
CA ILE A 44 15.95 -1.28 8.66
C ILE A 44 15.62 -1.49 7.18
N THR A 45 16.65 -1.71 6.35
CA THR A 45 16.48 -2.06 4.93
C THR A 45 15.71 -3.37 4.75
N SER A 46 16.13 -4.44 5.42
CA SER A 46 15.39 -5.71 5.37
C SER A 46 13.98 -5.61 5.96
N THR A 47 13.76 -4.71 6.93
CA THR A 47 12.42 -4.45 7.45
C THR A 47 11.54 -3.79 6.39
N PHE A 48 12.05 -2.77 5.69
CA PHE A 48 11.38 -2.19 4.52
C PHE A 48 11.01 -3.28 3.49
N GLU A 49 11.98 -4.10 3.08
CA GLU A 49 11.76 -5.14 2.07
C GLU A 49 10.67 -6.12 2.48
N LEU A 50 10.67 -6.56 3.76
CA LEU A 50 9.66 -7.46 4.30
C LEU A 50 8.25 -6.85 4.23
N PHE A 51 8.09 -5.59 4.66
CA PHE A 51 6.80 -4.92 4.66
C PHE A 51 6.33 -4.60 3.24
N HIS A 52 7.23 -4.22 2.33
CA HIS A 52 6.91 -3.99 0.92
C HIS A 52 6.45 -5.27 0.21
N ILE A 53 7.17 -6.37 0.41
CA ILE A 53 6.78 -7.70 -0.11
C ILE A 53 5.43 -8.12 0.48
N GLY A 54 5.24 -7.92 1.78
CA GLY A 54 3.96 -8.19 2.44
C GLY A 54 2.83 -7.35 1.85
N HIS A 55 3.05 -6.06 1.60
CA HIS A 55 2.07 -5.17 1.01
C HIS A 55 1.67 -5.65 -0.39
N ILE A 56 2.63 -5.94 -1.27
CA ILE A 56 2.37 -6.47 -2.63
C ILE A 56 1.57 -7.78 -2.56
N PHE A 57 1.95 -8.69 -1.66
CA PHE A 57 1.26 -9.96 -1.49
C PHE A 57 -0.21 -9.77 -1.10
N VAL A 58 -0.48 -8.98 -0.06
CA VAL A 58 -1.85 -8.76 0.44
C VAL A 58 -2.67 -7.92 -0.54
N SER A 59 -2.07 -6.94 -1.21
CA SER A 59 -2.72 -6.13 -2.26
C SER A 59 -3.13 -7.01 -3.46
N ALA A 60 -2.28 -7.96 -3.86
CA ALA A 60 -2.60 -8.92 -4.93
C ALA A 60 -3.76 -9.84 -4.54
N ILE A 61 -3.79 -10.33 -3.30
CA ILE A 61 -4.92 -11.12 -2.77
C ILE A 61 -6.21 -10.28 -2.81
N ALA A 62 -6.18 -9.07 -2.26
CA ALA A 62 -7.35 -8.19 -2.18
C ALA A 62 -7.92 -7.90 -3.57
N THR A 63 -7.07 -7.44 -4.51
CA THR A 63 -7.48 -7.03 -5.86
C THR A 63 -8.04 -8.20 -6.66
N SER A 64 -7.35 -9.34 -6.67
CA SER A 64 -7.76 -10.52 -7.44
C SER A 64 -9.00 -11.19 -6.87
N ALA A 65 -9.11 -11.32 -5.54
CA ALA A 65 -10.29 -11.85 -4.88
C ALA A 65 -11.51 -10.97 -5.14
N LEU A 66 -11.33 -9.64 -5.11
CA LEU A 66 -12.38 -8.67 -5.36
C LEU A 66 -12.92 -8.74 -6.76
N TYR A 67 -12.03 -8.71 -7.74
CA TYR A 67 -12.44 -8.90 -9.11
C TYR A 67 -13.14 -10.26 -9.30
N TYR A 68 -12.54 -11.35 -8.83
CA TYR A 68 -13.04 -12.70 -9.10
C TYR A 68 -14.36 -13.02 -8.37
N LYS A 69 -14.64 -12.36 -7.24
CA LYS A 69 -15.93 -12.44 -6.53
C LYS A 69 -17.08 -12.02 -7.44
N TYR A 70 -16.95 -10.88 -8.13
CA TYR A 70 -17.99 -10.31 -8.96
C TYR A 70 -17.93 -10.75 -10.43
N LYS A 71 -16.73 -10.96 -10.98
CA LYS A 71 -16.51 -11.40 -12.36
C LYS A 71 -15.61 -12.64 -12.41
N LYS A 72 -16.17 -13.77 -12.81
CA LYS A 72 -15.50 -15.09 -12.81
C LYS A 72 -14.46 -15.29 -13.93
N SER A 73 -13.83 -14.23 -14.42
CA SER A 73 -12.72 -14.32 -15.38
C SER A 73 -11.39 -14.48 -14.65
N LYS A 74 -10.79 -15.68 -14.71
CA LYS A 74 -9.49 -15.96 -14.08
C LYS A 74 -8.37 -15.12 -14.69
N THR A 75 -8.34 -15.01 -16.03
CA THR A 75 -7.29 -14.26 -16.74
C THR A 75 -7.28 -12.80 -16.32
N THR A 76 -8.44 -12.16 -16.25
CA THR A 76 -8.54 -10.77 -15.83
C THR A 76 -8.20 -10.61 -14.35
N ALA A 77 -8.62 -11.53 -13.48
CA ALA A 77 -8.22 -11.53 -12.07
C ALA A 77 -6.70 -11.63 -11.90
N ILE A 78 -6.04 -12.45 -12.73
CA ILE A 78 -4.58 -12.61 -12.74
C ILE A 78 -3.90 -11.30 -13.11
N ILE A 79 -4.31 -10.70 -14.23
CA ILE A 79 -3.72 -9.44 -14.73
C ILE A 79 -3.88 -8.32 -13.70
N LEU A 80 -5.08 -8.18 -13.12
CA LEU A 80 -5.36 -7.11 -12.17
C LEU A 80 -4.67 -7.31 -10.83
N GLY A 81 -4.67 -8.53 -10.28
CA GLY A 81 -3.95 -8.83 -9.04
C GLY A 81 -2.46 -8.59 -9.19
N PHE A 82 -1.87 -9.06 -10.30
CA PHE A 82 -0.44 -8.93 -10.56
C PHE A 82 -0.01 -7.49 -10.83
N LEU A 83 -0.61 -6.84 -11.84
CA LEU A 83 -0.21 -5.48 -12.22
C LEU A 83 -0.66 -4.46 -11.18
N GLY A 84 -1.86 -4.63 -10.62
CA GLY A 84 -2.38 -3.72 -9.61
C GLY A 84 -1.49 -3.67 -8.38
N ALA A 85 -1.14 -4.82 -7.81
CA ALA A 85 -0.30 -4.87 -6.62
C ALA A 85 1.11 -4.30 -6.86
N ILE A 86 1.74 -4.65 -7.99
CA ILE A 86 3.09 -4.18 -8.33
C ILE A 86 3.09 -2.67 -8.54
N ILE A 87 2.15 -2.14 -9.33
CA ILE A 87 2.08 -0.71 -9.64
C ILE A 87 1.77 0.07 -8.36
N VAL A 88 0.73 -0.32 -7.62
CA VAL A 88 0.29 0.38 -6.41
C VAL A 88 1.38 0.34 -5.36
N GLY A 89 1.92 -0.84 -5.05
CA GLY A 89 3.00 -0.99 -4.07
C GLY A 89 4.27 -0.22 -4.44
N SER A 90 4.67 -0.20 -5.72
CA SER A 90 5.83 0.59 -6.15
C SER A 90 5.57 2.09 -6.04
N VAL A 91 4.34 2.55 -6.35
CA VAL A 91 3.98 3.96 -6.25
C VAL A 91 3.89 4.40 -4.79
N SER A 92 3.16 3.66 -3.96
CA SER A 92 2.89 4.02 -2.57
C SER A 92 4.12 3.88 -1.68
N ASP A 93 4.87 2.78 -1.81
CA ASP A 93 5.89 2.41 -0.83
C ASP A 93 7.27 2.98 -1.17
N VAL A 94 7.47 3.38 -2.44
CA VAL A 94 8.79 3.75 -2.97
C VAL A 94 8.77 5.10 -3.69
N LEU A 95 8.02 5.22 -4.79
CA LEU A 95 8.10 6.42 -5.64
C LEU A 95 7.64 7.67 -4.90
N PHE A 96 6.48 7.62 -4.26
CA PHE A 96 5.97 8.79 -3.54
C PHE A 96 6.82 9.14 -2.30
N PRO A 97 7.25 8.19 -1.44
CA PRO A 97 8.17 8.49 -0.34
C PRO A 97 9.48 9.11 -0.82
N PHE A 98 10.04 8.60 -1.93
CA PHE A 98 11.23 9.15 -2.56
C PHE A 98 11.04 10.58 -3.08
N LEU A 99 9.98 10.80 -3.87
CA LEU A 99 9.70 12.11 -4.48
C LEU A 99 9.44 13.17 -3.42
N ILE A 100 8.67 12.84 -2.38
CA ILE A 100 8.39 13.79 -1.32
C ILE A 100 9.62 13.99 -0.42
N GLY A 101 10.39 12.94 -0.12
CA GLY A 101 11.68 13.10 0.57
C GLY A 101 12.61 14.08 -0.15
N LYS A 102 12.71 13.98 -1.48
CA LYS A 102 13.45 14.95 -2.29
C LYS A 102 12.85 16.35 -2.27
N LEU A 103 11.52 16.48 -2.33
CA LEU A 103 10.83 17.78 -2.26
C LEU A 103 11.17 18.54 -0.97
N PHE A 104 11.40 17.82 0.13
CA PHE A 104 11.81 18.38 1.42
C PHE A 104 13.34 18.34 1.64
N PHE A 105 14.12 18.23 0.57
CA PHE A 105 15.58 18.31 0.58
C PHE A 105 16.27 17.23 1.44
N LEU A 106 15.61 16.09 1.66
CA LEU A 106 16.25 14.93 2.28
C LEU A 106 17.25 14.30 1.29
N LYS A 107 18.41 13.90 1.79
CA LYS A 107 19.43 13.17 1.02
C LYS A 107 19.04 11.69 0.86
N ILE A 108 17.87 11.45 0.27
CA ILE A 108 17.33 10.10 0.10
C ILE A 108 17.92 9.40 -1.13
N SER A 109 18.40 8.16 -0.96
CA SER A 109 18.82 7.31 -2.08
C SER A 109 17.62 6.61 -2.71
N PHE A 110 17.67 6.42 -4.03
CA PHE A 110 16.62 5.68 -4.73
C PHE A 110 16.89 4.17 -4.63
N HIS A 111 15.91 3.44 -4.12
CA HIS A 111 15.87 1.99 -4.11
C HIS A 111 14.51 1.54 -4.64
N LEU A 112 14.47 0.65 -5.63
CA LEU A 112 13.22 0.18 -6.24
C LEU A 112 13.26 -1.33 -6.42
N PRO A 113 12.65 -2.10 -5.48
CA PRO A 113 12.62 -3.56 -5.53
C PRO A 113 12.07 -4.15 -6.83
N LEU A 114 11.17 -3.43 -7.51
CA LEU A 114 10.65 -3.85 -8.81
C LEU A 114 11.75 -4.02 -9.88
N ILE A 115 12.79 -3.17 -9.85
CA ILE A 115 13.90 -3.21 -10.82
C ILE A 115 15.04 -4.08 -10.30
N GLU A 116 15.31 -4.01 -8.99
CA GLU A 116 16.44 -4.68 -8.36
C GLU A 116 16.19 -6.18 -8.15
N GLU A 117 14.95 -6.54 -7.81
CA GLU A 117 14.56 -7.92 -7.53
C GLU A 117 13.25 -8.32 -8.25
N PRO A 118 13.17 -8.14 -9.59
CA PRO A 118 11.93 -8.27 -10.36
C PRO A 118 11.29 -9.65 -10.21
N ILE A 119 12.10 -10.71 -10.15
CA ILE A 119 11.63 -12.08 -10.02
C ILE A 119 10.95 -12.29 -8.65
N LYS A 120 11.53 -11.76 -7.57
CA LYS A 120 10.97 -11.88 -6.21
C LYS A 120 9.62 -11.19 -6.13
N ILE A 121 9.55 -9.95 -6.62
CA ILE A 121 8.32 -9.17 -6.66
C ILE A 121 7.25 -9.85 -7.52
N ALA A 122 7.62 -10.34 -8.71
CA ALA A 122 6.69 -11.01 -9.61
C ALA A 122 6.13 -12.30 -9.01
N LEU A 123 6.98 -13.14 -8.41
CA LEU A 123 6.54 -14.39 -7.79
C LEU A 123 5.58 -14.15 -6.62
N ILE A 124 5.86 -13.15 -5.78
CA ILE A 124 5.01 -12.79 -4.65
C ILE A 124 3.65 -12.25 -5.13
N ALA A 125 3.65 -11.36 -6.12
CA ALA A 125 2.41 -10.83 -6.70
C ALA A 125 1.57 -11.94 -7.35
N LEU A 126 2.19 -12.87 -8.07
CA LEU A 126 1.51 -14.04 -8.64
C LEU A 126 0.96 -14.95 -7.53
N ALA A 127 1.75 -15.27 -6.51
CA ALA A 127 1.32 -16.10 -5.40
C ALA A 127 0.11 -15.51 -4.67
N GLY A 128 0.15 -14.21 -4.34
CA GLY A 128 -0.99 -13.52 -3.74
C GLY A 128 -2.22 -13.52 -4.65
N THR A 129 -2.01 -13.32 -5.95
CA THR A 129 -3.11 -13.35 -6.94
C THR A 129 -3.78 -14.72 -7.03
N PHE A 130 -3.01 -15.81 -7.08
CA PHE A 130 -3.57 -17.16 -7.06
C PHE A 130 -4.36 -17.40 -5.78
N ILE A 131 -3.77 -17.05 -4.62
CA ILE A 131 -4.45 -17.19 -3.33
C ILE A 131 -5.77 -16.44 -3.34
N GLY A 132 -5.82 -15.19 -3.80
CA GLY A 132 -7.06 -14.41 -3.86
C GLY A 132 -8.15 -15.05 -4.72
N ILE A 133 -7.78 -15.64 -5.87
CA ILE A 133 -8.72 -16.36 -6.74
C ILE A 133 -9.28 -17.62 -6.05
N PHE A 134 -8.46 -18.37 -5.32
CA PHE A 134 -8.87 -19.60 -4.63
C PHE A 134 -9.60 -19.30 -3.30
N SER A 135 -9.22 -18.24 -2.59
CA SER A 135 -9.73 -17.89 -1.26
C SER A 135 -11.01 -17.08 -1.28
N GLN A 136 -11.55 -16.71 -2.46
CA GLN A 136 -12.77 -15.91 -2.62
C GLN A 136 -14.00 -16.40 -1.82
N LYS A 137 -14.06 -17.68 -1.43
CA LYS A 137 -15.15 -18.25 -0.62
C LYS A 137 -15.12 -17.77 0.84
N PHE A 138 -13.98 -17.26 1.31
CA PHE A 138 -13.79 -16.79 2.67
C PHE A 138 -14.03 -15.28 2.75
N HIS A 139 -15.22 -14.89 3.21
CA HIS A 139 -15.63 -13.48 3.34
C HIS A 139 -14.70 -12.67 4.26
N ALA A 140 -14.06 -13.33 5.25
CA ALA A 140 -13.12 -12.71 6.18
C ALA A 140 -11.80 -12.29 5.52
N THR A 141 -11.34 -12.97 4.46
CA THR A 141 -10.07 -12.69 3.79
C THR A 141 -10.06 -11.34 3.10
N PHE A 142 -11.24 -10.79 2.81
CA PHE A 142 -11.43 -9.62 1.97
C PHE A 142 -11.39 -8.30 2.73
N LYS A 143 -12.16 -8.23 3.83
CA LYS A 143 -12.20 -7.04 4.67
C LYS A 143 -10.90 -6.88 5.47
N LEU A 144 -10.31 -8.02 5.83
CA LEU A 144 -9.04 -8.07 6.56
C LEU A 144 -7.85 -7.75 5.65
N SER A 145 -7.87 -8.16 4.37
CA SER A 145 -6.80 -7.80 3.41
C SER A 145 -6.78 -6.32 3.05
N HIS A 146 -7.92 -5.62 3.09
CA HIS A 146 -7.97 -4.17 2.87
C HIS A 146 -7.16 -3.40 3.92
N ASN A 147 -7.59 -3.47 5.17
CA ASN A 147 -6.91 -2.74 6.25
C ASN A 147 -5.46 -3.22 6.43
N LEU A 148 -5.21 -4.52 6.20
CA LEU A 148 -3.87 -5.07 6.31
C LEU A 148 -2.93 -4.55 5.22
N HIS A 149 -3.33 -4.50 3.95
CA HIS A 149 -2.42 -4.02 2.89
C HIS A 149 -2.12 -2.53 3.07
N VAL A 150 -3.11 -1.70 3.46
CA VAL A 150 -2.89 -0.29 3.79
C VAL A 150 -1.92 -0.14 4.96
N PHE A 151 -2.10 -0.94 6.03
CA PHE A 151 -1.19 -0.96 7.17
C PHE A 151 0.24 -1.32 6.75
N LEU A 152 0.41 -2.37 5.94
CA LEU A 152 1.71 -2.79 5.44
C LEU A 152 2.36 -1.69 4.57
N SER A 153 1.58 -0.98 3.77
CA SER A 153 2.07 0.15 2.97
C SER A 153 2.53 1.34 3.81
N VAL A 154 1.80 1.68 4.89
CA VAL A 154 2.22 2.73 5.85
C VAL A 154 3.57 2.38 6.45
N ILE A 155 3.75 1.13 6.90
CA ILE A 155 5.01 0.70 7.49
C ILE A 155 6.12 0.63 6.44
N ALA A 156 5.85 0.08 5.25
CA ALA A 156 6.83 0.00 4.16
C ALA A 156 7.35 1.40 3.79
N SER A 157 6.45 2.34 3.49
CA SER A 157 6.80 3.73 3.12
C SER A 157 7.64 4.44 4.17
N LEU A 158 7.37 4.15 5.43
CA LEU A 158 8.04 4.74 6.57
C LEU A 158 9.45 4.18 6.73
N PHE A 159 9.59 2.85 6.69
CA PHE A 159 10.90 2.18 6.72
C PHE A 159 11.73 2.49 5.47
N TYR A 160 11.10 2.76 4.32
CA TYR A 160 11.80 3.22 3.12
C TYR A 160 12.57 4.51 3.41
N VAL A 161 11.89 5.54 3.92
CA VAL A 161 12.55 6.81 4.18
C VAL A 161 13.61 6.68 5.27
N LEU A 162 13.35 5.88 6.31
CA LEU A 162 14.32 5.61 7.38
C LEU A 162 15.57 4.90 6.87
N ALA A 163 15.41 3.87 6.03
CA ALA A 163 16.51 3.06 5.52
C ALA A 163 17.42 3.89 4.59
N PHE A 164 16.80 4.70 3.72
CA PHE A 164 17.48 5.34 2.59
C PHE A 164 17.79 6.82 2.81
N THR A 165 17.54 7.36 4.01
CA THR A 165 17.93 8.72 4.39
C THR A 165 19.01 8.67 5.49
N PRO A 166 20.28 8.90 5.17
CA PRO A 166 21.40 8.73 6.11
C PRO A 166 21.43 9.78 7.23
N THR A 167 20.83 10.95 7.00
CA THR A 167 20.80 12.04 7.96
C THR A 167 19.37 12.49 8.18
N LEU A 168 18.78 12.08 9.30
CA LEU A 168 17.46 12.50 9.74
C LEU A 168 17.58 13.48 10.90
N THR A 169 16.85 14.59 10.80
CA THR A 169 16.65 15.53 11.89
C THR A 169 15.31 15.26 12.58
N PHE A 170 15.15 15.73 13.81
CA PHE A 170 13.85 15.65 14.50
C PHE A 170 12.72 16.29 13.69
N ALA A 171 12.99 17.45 13.06
CA ALA A 171 12.04 18.12 12.18
C ALA A 171 11.66 17.26 10.96
N SER A 172 12.63 16.55 10.35
CA SER A 172 12.35 15.64 9.24
C SER A 172 11.47 14.47 9.67
N ILE A 173 11.64 13.93 10.87
CA ILE A 173 10.82 12.82 11.39
C ILE A 173 9.38 13.25 11.62
N LEU A 174 9.16 14.41 12.25
CA LEU A 174 7.81 14.92 12.46
C LEU A 174 7.08 15.17 11.13
N LEU A 175 7.80 15.72 10.15
CA LEU A 175 7.30 15.96 8.82
C LEU A 175 7.00 14.64 8.06
N LEU A 176 7.80 13.59 8.29
CA LEU A 176 7.61 12.29 7.64
C LEU A 176 6.30 11.61 8.02
N ILE A 177 5.82 11.80 9.24
CA ILE A 177 4.54 11.23 9.71
C ILE A 177 3.38 11.77 8.85
N ILE A 178 3.42 13.08 8.55
CA ILE A 178 2.40 13.75 7.75
C ILE A 178 2.53 13.36 6.27
N ILE A 179 3.76 13.28 5.77
CA ILE A 179 4.06 12.89 4.39
C ILE A 179 3.59 11.46 4.11
N VAL A 180 4.02 10.49 4.93
CA VAL A 180 3.69 9.07 4.74
C VAL A 180 2.18 8.85 4.77
N PHE A 181 1.46 9.61 5.61
CA PHE A 181 0.00 9.59 5.59
C PHE A 181 -0.57 9.96 4.22
N ILE A 182 -0.18 11.10 3.64
CA ILE A 182 -0.67 11.57 2.33
C ILE A 182 -0.27 10.59 1.22
N VAL A 183 0.98 10.15 1.27
CA VAL A 183 1.62 9.30 0.27
C VAL A 183 1.02 7.91 0.19
N VAL A 184 0.56 7.34 1.31
CA VAL A 184 -0.05 6.01 1.32
C VAL A 184 -1.55 6.11 1.11
N TYR A 185 -2.19 7.08 1.75
CA TYR A 185 -3.63 7.28 1.65
C TYR A 185 -4.09 7.48 0.21
N ILE A 186 -3.41 8.31 -0.58
CA ILE A 186 -3.83 8.63 -1.95
C ILE A 186 -3.76 7.40 -2.88
N PRO A 187 -2.59 6.78 -3.14
CA PRO A 187 -2.47 5.72 -4.14
C PRO A 187 -3.19 4.44 -3.74
N CYS A 188 -3.12 3.99 -2.47
CA CYS A 188 -3.81 2.78 -2.03
C CYS A 188 -5.32 2.97 -2.08
N SER A 189 -5.86 4.06 -1.49
CA SER A 189 -7.32 4.30 -1.52
C SER A 189 -7.84 4.52 -2.95
N ILE A 190 -7.07 5.20 -3.81
CA ILE A 190 -7.47 5.37 -5.22
C ILE A 190 -7.51 4.02 -5.93
N SER A 191 -6.54 3.14 -5.70
CA SER A 191 -6.54 1.79 -6.25
C SER A 191 -7.83 1.05 -5.89
N ASP A 192 -8.17 1.08 -4.61
CA ASP A 192 -9.31 0.33 -4.07
C ASP A 192 -10.66 0.84 -4.58
N ILE A 193 -10.71 2.08 -5.07
CA ILE A 193 -11.90 2.69 -5.67
C ILE A 193 -11.93 2.50 -7.19
N ILE A 194 -10.79 2.69 -7.87
CA ILE A 194 -10.70 2.63 -9.33
C ILE A 194 -10.93 1.21 -9.82
N PHE A 195 -10.38 0.19 -9.14
CA PHE A 195 -10.56 -1.20 -9.55
C PHE A 195 -12.05 -1.60 -9.59
N PRO A 196 -12.85 -1.46 -8.52
CA PRO A 196 -14.29 -1.74 -8.58
C PRO A 196 -15.04 -0.91 -9.63
N LEU A 197 -14.78 0.39 -9.72
CA LEU A 197 -15.52 1.29 -10.63
C LEU A 197 -15.27 1.02 -12.11
N LEU A 198 -14.06 0.62 -12.50
CA LEU A 198 -13.74 0.29 -13.89
C LEU A 198 -14.40 -1.03 -14.32
N PHE A 199 -14.56 -2.00 -13.41
CA PHE A 199 -14.91 -3.36 -13.79
C PHE A 199 -16.33 -3.80 -13.41
N LEU A 200 -16.95 -3.21 -12.38
CA LEU A 200 -18.32 -3.54 -11.96
C LEU A 200 -19.40 -2.76 -12.71
N LYS A 201 -19.04 -1.64 -13.34
CA LYS A 201 -20.01 -0.73 -13.98
C LYS A 201 -20.63 -1.28 -15.28
N LYS A 202 -20.17 -2.42 -15.80
CA LYS A 202 -20.66 -2.91 -17.10
C LYS A 202 -21.98 -3.72 -17.04
N ASP A 203 -22.36 -4.32 -15.91
CA ASP A 203 -23.44 -5.32 -15.92
C ASP A 203 -24.56 -5.21 -14.86
N SER A 204 -24.61 -4.19 -13.99
CA SER A 204 -25.66 -4.19 -12.97
C SER A 204 -26.14 -2.80 -12.55
N GLY A 205 -27.39 -2.51 -12.88
CA GLY A 205 -28.23 -1.53 -12.19
C GLY A 205 -28.62 -1.99 -10.77
N CYS A 206 -27.70 -2.59 -10.02
CA CYS A 206 -27.94 -3.06 -8.66
C CYS A 206 -26.92 -2.42 -7.72
N CYS A 207 -27.45 -1.72 -6.71
CA CYS A 207 -26.71 -0.95 -5.72
C CYS A 207 -25.60 -1.80 -5.07
N VAL A 208 -24.35 -1.39 -5.27
CA VAL A 208 -23.21 -1.90 -4.49
C VAL A 208 -23.25 -1.21 -3.13
N HIS A 209 -24.01 -1.75 -2.20
CA HIS A 209 -23.80 -1.49 -0.78
C HIS A 209 -22.70 -2.45 -0.31
N SER A 210 -21.47 -1.94 -0.18
CA SER A 210 -20.37 -2.62 0.51
C SER A 210 -20.35 -2.18 1.96
N HIS A 211 -20.65 -3.13 2.86
CA HIS A 211 -20.39 -3.04 4.29
C HIS A 211 -19.01 -3.60 4.64
#